data_AF-A0A350JHZ7-F1
#
_entry.id   AF-A0A350JHZ7-F1
#
_cell.length_a   1.000
_cell.length_b   1.000
_cell.length_c   1.000
_cell.angle_alpha   90.00
_cell.angle_beta   90.00
_cell.angle_gamma   90.00
#
_symmetry.space_group_name_H-M   'P 1'
#
loop_
_entity.id
_entity.type
_entity.pdbx_description
1 polymer ?
#
loop_
_entity_poly.entity_id
_entity_poly.type
_entity_poly.pdbx_seq_one_letter_code
_entity_poly.pdbx_strand_id
1 'polypeptide(L)'
;MIRASLYSCLLFLLIGCADCGIENCQNGACVEQRCLCDEGYLGSECNIQAKPKAIHITSIELENVPEEVLELVWDDDTSTATAYLPDIHLQVRLGTSQDILFSSNERYFDSKETEYVFKQNMDVKVSDFYPELRITLADLDVPKPEPVYSFNVAGYYTPVGGFPEMIEGTDPNGVAFKISLRYDH
;
A
#
# COMPACT_ATOMS: atom_id res chain seq x y z
N MET A 1 68.14 47.91 15.41
CA MET A 1 67.63 46.55 15.70
C MET A 1 66.15 46.68 16.06
N ILE A 2 65.27 46.40 15.10
CA ILE A 2 63.81 46.56 15.22
C ILE A 2 63.25 45.24 15.75
N ARG A 3 62.66 45.25 16.95
CA ARG A 3 61.94 44.09 17.51
C ARG A 3 60.51 44.11 16.99
N ALA A 4 60.18 43.18 16.10
CA ALA A 4 58.82 42.90 15.68
C ALA A 4 58.10 42.16 16.82
N SER A 5 57.06 42.77 17.37
CA SER A 5 56.18 42.15 18.37
C SER A 5 55.08 41.40 17.62
N LEU A 6 55.12 40.06 17.69
CA LEU A 6 54.06 39.19 17.19
C LEU A 6 52.78 39.42 18.01
N TYR A 7 51.74 39.99 17.38
CA TYR A 7 50.38 39.93 17.91
C TYR A 7 49.75 38.60 17.50
N SER A 8 49.57 37.73 18.49
CA SER A 8 48.84 36.47 18.40
C SER A 8 47.37 36.74 18.06
N CYS A 9 46.97 36.38 16.85
CA CYS A 9 45.59 36.44 16.38
C CYS A 9 44.81 35.29 17.03
N LEU A 10 44.07 35.59 18.10
CA LEU A 10 43.17 34.64 18.76
C LEU A 10 41.87 34.56 17.96
N LEU A 11 41.86 33.69 16.94
CA LEU A 11 40.70 33.42 16.11
C LEU A 11 39.82 32.37 16.82
N PHE A 12 38.81 32.81 17.57
CA PHE A 12 37.75 31.93 18.05
C PHE A 12 36.83 31.57 16.87
N LEU A 13 37.20 30.51 16.13
CA LEU A 13 36.28 29.79 15.26
C LEU A 13 35.34 28.96 16.14
N LEU A 14 34.21 29.56 16.54
CA LEU A 14 33.05 28.80 17.01
C LEU A 14 32.37 28.16 15.79
N ILE A 15 32.98 27.13 15.23
CA ILE A 15 32.24 26.15 14.43
C ILE A 15 31.66 25.18 15.46
N GLY A 16 30.42 25.43 15.87
CA GLY A 16 29.75 24.62 16.87
C GLY A 16 28.29 24.43 16.52
N CYS A 17 28.01 23.75 15.41
CA CYS A 17 26.78 22.98 15.26
C CYS A 17 26.93 21.97 14.11
N ALA A 18 27.37 20.77 14.46
CA ALA A 18 27.17 19.47 13.81
C ALA A 18 28.03 18.51 14.65
N ASP A 19 27.46 17.52 15.32
CA ASP A 19 27.16 16.27 14.63
C ASP A 19 26.14 15.48 15.46
N CYS A 20 25.01 15.11 14.86
CA CYS A 20 24.61 13.71 14.97
C CYS A 20 25.84 12.96 14.45
N GLY A 21 26.51 12.18 15.32
CA GLY A 21 27.79 11.54 15.00
C GLY A 21 27.69 10.56 13.82
N ILE A 22 28.57 9.57 13.76
CA ILE A 22 28.70 8.56 12.68
C ILE A 22 27.35 7.84 12.34
N GLU A 23 26.33 8.01 13.16
CA GLU A 23 24.96 7.53 13.01
C GLU A 23 24.03 8.66 12.51
N ASN A 24 23.83 8.72 11.19
CA ASN A 24 22.82 9.59 10.58
C ASN A 24 21.41 9.17 11.06
N CYS A 25 20.56 10.15 11.41
CA CYS A 25 19.14 9.92 11.66
C CYS A 25 18.49 9.29 10.40
N GLN A 26 18.20 7.99 10.44
CA GLN A 26 17.84 7.23 9.24
C GLN A 26 16.49 7.68 8.67
N ASN A 27 15.51 7.88 9.54
CA ASN A 27 14.15 8.33 9.21
C ASN A 27 13.76 9.50 10.12
N GLY A 28 14.45 10.63 9.96
CA GLY A 28 14.19 11.81 10.78
C GLY A 28 15.16 12.95 10.51
N ALA A 29 14.98 14.02 11.28
CA ALA A 29 15.82 15.21 11.22
C ALA A 29 16.74 15.32 12.43
N CYS A 30 17.96 15.81 12.22
CA CYS A 30 18.89 16.11 13.31
C CYS A 30 18.62 17.52 13.84
N VAL A 31 18.20 17.62 15.10
CA VAL A 31 17.85 18.87 15.77
C VAL A 31 18.54 18.89 17.12
N GLU A 32 19.34 19.93 17.39
CA GLU A 32 20.04 20.10 18.67
C GLU A 32 20.84 18.86 19.12
N GLN A 33 21.56 18.21 18.19
CA GLN A 33 22.38 17.01 18.43
C GLN A 33 21.58 15.75 18.81
N ARG A 34 20.29 15.71 18.49
CA ARG A 34 19.45 14.52 18.65
C ARG A 34 18.62 14.28 17.40
N CYS A 35 18.26 13.03 17.15
CA CYS A 35 17.33 12.70 16.10
C CYS A 35 15.88 12.97 16.56
N LEU A 36 15.17 13.75 15.76
CA LEU A 36 13.72 13.88 15.79
C LEU A 36 13.17 12.98 14.70
N CYS A 37 12.60 11.84 15.08
CA CYS A 37 12.13 10.84 14.13
C CYS A 37 10.87 11.28 13.39
N ASP A 38 10.80 10.87 12.13
CA ASP A 38 9.59 10.97 11.32
C ASP A 38 8.48 10.11 11.92
N GLU A 39 7.24 10.40 11.52
CA GLU A 39 6.08 9.65 11.98
C GLU A 39 6.24 8.14 11.66
N GLY A 40 5.92 7.30 12.64
CA GLY A 40 6.09 5.86 12.51
C GLY A 40 7.52 5.34 12.76
N TYR A 41 8.49 6.19 13.09
CA TYR A 41 9.86 5.76 13.42
C TYR A 41 10.27 6.10 14.87
N LEU A 42 11.09 5.23 15.44
CA LEU A 42 11.56 5.27 16.83
C LEU A 42 13.07 4.95 16.89
N GLY A 43 13.63 5.12 18.10
CA GLY A 43 15.06 4.85 18.38
C GLY A 43 15.90 6.12 18.37
N SER A 44 17.10 6.04 18.96
CA SER A 44 18.04 7.18 19.00
C SER A 44 18.52 7.61 17.61
N GLU A 45 18.45 6.72 16.64
CA GLU A 45 18.85 6.93 15.24
C GLU A 45 17.67 6.88 14.27
N CYS A 46 16.42 6.77 14.76
CA CYS A 46 15.22 6.63 13.92
C CYS A 46 15.25 5.41 12.97
N ASN A 47 15.85 4.31 13.43
CA ASN A 47 16.01 3.05 12.68
C ASN A 47 15.01 1.96 13.08
N ILE A 48 14.14 2.23 14.06
CA ILE A 48 13.11 1.28 14.50
C ILE A 48 11.79 1.70 13.88
N GLN A 49 11.25 0.89 12.98
CA GLN A 49 9.91 1.09 12.45
C GLN A 49 8.87 0.68 13.50
N ALA A 50 8.03 1.63 13.90
CA ALA A 50 6.90 1.37 14.78
C ALA A 50 5.79 0.64 14.03
N LYS A 51 5.10 -0.27 14.72
CA LYS A 51 3.89 -0.88 14.18
C LYS A 51 2.79 0.19 14.05
N PRO A 52 2.17 0.39 12.87
CA PRO A 52 1.09 1.34 12.72
C PRO A 52 -0.16 0.85 13.48
N LYS A 53 -0.96 1.78 13.99
CA LYS A 53 -2.24 1.50 14.66
C LYS A 53 -3.23 0.83 13.70
N ALA A 54 -3.24 1.29 12.45
CA ALA A 54 -4.04 0.72 11.38
C ALA A 54 -3.40 0.97 10.01
N ILE A 55 -3.76 0.12 9.05
CA ILE A 55 -3.50 0.32 7.62
C ILE A 55 -4.85 0.42 6.92
N HIS A 56 -4.99 1.41 6.06
CA HIS A 56 -6.16 1.65 5.23
C HIS A 56 -5.82 1.33 3.79
N ILE A 57 -6.55 0.41 3.18
CA ILE A 57 -6.49 0.18 1.74
C ILE A 57 -7.47 1.15 1.08
N THR A 58 -6.95 1.97 0.17
CA THR A 58 -7.68 3.12 -0.38
C THR A 58 -7.95 3.03 -1.88
N SER A 59 -7.22 2.16 -2.59
CA SER A 59 -7.55 1.77 -3.96
C SER A 59 -6.96 0.40 -4.30
N ILE A 60 -7.59 -0.27 -5.26
CA ILE A 60 -7.07 -1.48 -5.91
C ILE A 60 -7.18 -1.27 -7.42
N GLU A 61 -6.06 -1.44 -8.11
CA GLU A 61 -5.97 -1.42 -9.57
C GLU A 61 -5.53 -2.80 -10.05
N LEU A 62 -6.15 -3.30 -11.10
CA LEU A 62 -5.86 -4.60 -11.71
C LEU A 62 -5.58 -4.39 -13.19
N GLU A 63 -4.60 -5.12 -13.72
CA GLU A 63 -4.21 -5.13 -15.13
C GLU A 63 -3.99 -6.58 -15.60
N ASN A 64 -4.19 -6.84 -16.89
CA ASN A 64 -4.10 -8.18 -17.49
C ASN A 64 -5.05 -9.20 -16.86
N VAL A 65 -6.24 -8.75 -16.45
CA VAL A 65 -7.30 -9.63 -15.97
C VAL A 65 -7.80 -10.49 -17.14
N PRO A 66 -7.80 -11.83 -17.03
CA PRO A 66 -8.20 -12.70 -18.13
C PRO A 66 -9.71 -12.66 -18.35
N GLU A 67 -10.15 -12.75 -19.61
CA GLU A 67 -11.59 -12.84 -19.97
C GLU A 67 -12.21 -14.18 -19.53
N GLU A 68 -11.39 -15.23 -19.42
CA GLU A 68 -11.79 -16.58 -19.03
C GLU A 68 -10.79 -17.16 -18.03
N VAL A 69 -11.29 -17.83 -17.00
CA VAL A 69 -10.45 -18.51 -16.00
C VAL A 69 -10.75 -20.00 -16.10
N LEU A 70 -9.75 -20.81 -16.46
CA LEU A 70 -9.88 -22.27 -16.54
C LEU A 70 -10.98 -22.77 -17.52
N GLU A 71 -11.14 -22.11 -18.67
CA GLU A 71 -12.17 -22.43 -19.69
C GLU A 71 -13.62 -22.28 -19.18
N LEU A 72 -13.81 -21.57 -18.06
CA LEU A 72 -15.10 -21.14 -17.58
C LEU A 72 -15.31 -19.68 -17.99
N VAL A 73 -16.39 -19.46 -18.74
CA VAL A 73 -16.91 -18.12 -19.00
C VAL A 73 -17.42 -17.56 -17.68
N TRP A 74 -17.15 -16.29 -17.43
CA TRP A 74 -17.49 -15.63 -16.16
C TRP A 74 -18.99 -15.49 -15.95
N ASP A 75 -19.76 -15.57 -17.02
CA ASP A 75 -21.22 -15.53 -17.03
C ASP A 75 -21.77 -16.48 -18.12
N ASP A 76 -22.88 -17.14 -17.82
CA ASP A 76 -23.58 -18.06 -18.72
C ASP A 76 -24.96 -17.54 -19.17
N ASP A 77 -25.33 -16.30 -18.81
CA ASP A 77 -26.54 -15.69 -19.32
C ASP A 77 -26.42 -15.42 -20.83
N THR A 78 -27.48 -15.82 -21.55
CA THR A 78 -27.59 -15.71 -23.00
C THR A 78 -28.90 -15.00 -23.39
N SER A 79 -29.53 -14.34 -22.42
CA SER A 79 -30.77 -13.59 -22.56
C SER A 79 -30.66 -12.46 -23.59
N THR A 80 -29.47 -11.89 -23.74
CA THR A 80 -29.13 -10.89 -24.75
C THR A 80 -27.82 -11.22 -25.46
N ALA A 81 -27.47 -10.42 -26.48
CA ALA A 81 -26.22 -10.57 -27.22
C ALA A 81 -24.97 -10.18 -26.42
N THR A 82 -25.11 -9.62 -25.22
CA THR A 82 -24.00 -9.23 -24.34
C THR A 82 -24.11 -9.81 -22.94
N ALA A 83 -25.25 -10.38 -22.57
CA ALA A 83 -25.51 -10.94 -21.25
C ALA A 83 -24.63 -12.13 -20.84
N TYR A 84 -23.64 -12.53 -21.65
CA TYR A 84 -22.62 -13.51 -21.23
C TYR A 84 -21.37 -12.82 -20.68
N LEU A 85 -21.41 -11.49 -20.61
CA LEU A 85 -20.32 -10.66 -20.16
C LEU A 85 -20.60 -10.21 -18.74
N PRO A 86 -19.60 -10.33 -17.86
CA PRO A 86 -19.80 -10.15 -16.43
C PRO A 86 -19.96 -8.67 -16.04
N ASP A 87 -20.84 -8.43 -15.08
CA ASP A 87 -21.02 -7.17 -14.38
C ASP A 87 -20.01 -7.01 -13.22
N ILE A 88 -18.78 -6.62 -13.56
CA ILE A 88 -17.65 -6.65 -12.63
C ILE A 88 -17.77 -5.63 -11.51
N HIS A 89 -17.65 -6.13 -10.28
CA HIS A 89 -17.36 -5.34 -9.09
C HIS A 89 -16.35 -6.06 -8.18
N LEU A 90 -15.72 -5.29 -7.29
CA LEU A 90 -14.67 -5.78 -6.39
C LEU A 90 -15.23 -6.08 -5.00
N GLN A 91 -14.80 -7.19 -4.41
CA GLN A 91 -14.97 -7.50 -3.00
C GLN A 91 -13.62 -7.76 -2.32
N VAL A 92 -13.47 -7.27 -1.08
CA VAL A 92 -12.27 -7.48 -0.26
C VAL A 92 -12.63 -8.20 1.03
N ARG A 93 -11.85 -9.22 1.39
CA ARG A 93 -11.93 -9.98 2.64
C ARG A 93 -10.56 -10.14 3.26
N LEU A 94 -10.51 -10.53 4.54
CA LEU A 94 -9.26 -10.85 5.23
C LEU A 94 -9.09 -12.35 5.39
N GLY A 95 -7.98 -12.88 4.87
CA GLY A 95 -7.59 -14.28 4.89
C GLY A 95 -8.72 -15.21 4.44
N THR A 96 -9.06 -16.16 5.29
CA THR A 96 -10.12 -17.14 5.04
C THR A 96 -11.50 -16.68 5.54
N SER A 97 -11.64 -15.45 6.01
CA SER A 97 -12.94 -14.93 6.47
C SER A 97 -13.97 -14.97 5.34
N GLN A 98 -15.24 -15.13 5.73
CA GLN A 98 -16.38 -15.01 4.82
C GLN A 98 -16.96 -13.59 4.82
N ASP A 99 -16.62 -12.79 5.83
CA ASP A 99 -17.11 -11.42 5.97
C ASP A 99 -16.48 -10.53 4.91
N ILE A 100 -17.36 -9.90 4.10
CA ILE A 100 -16.97 -8.89 3.13
C ILE A 100 -16.68 -7.60 3.88
N LEU A 101 -15.43 -7.14 3.83
CA LEU A 101 -15.06 -5.85 4.42
C LEU A 101 -15.35 -4.68 3.49
N PHE A 102 -15.32 -4.93 2.19
CA PHE A 102 -15.63 -3.92 1.18
C PHE A 102 -16.23 -4.56 -0.05
N SER A 103 -17.21 -3.86 -0.62
CA SER A 103 -17.78 -4.10 -1.93
C SER A 103 -17.74 -2.78 -2.68
N SER A 104 -17.19 -2.77 -3.90
CA SER A 104 -17.09 -1.54 -4.67
C SER A 104 -18.47 -1.00 -5.05
N ASN A 105 -18.55 0.33 -5.15
CA ASN A 105 -19.69 0.99 -5.77
C ASN A 105 -19.49 1.06 -7.29
N GLU A 106 -18.23 1.15 -7.74
CA GLU A 106 -17.88 1.04 -9.15
C GLU A 106 -18.26 -0.33 -9.67
N ARG A 107 -18.80 -0.30 -10.89
CA ARG A 107 -19.24 -1.45 -11.66
C ARG A 107 -18.81 -1.26 -13.09
N TYR A 108 -18.41 -2.33 -13.73
CA TYR A 108 -18.12 -2.38 -15.15
C TYR A 108 -19.13 -3.34 -15.77
N PHE A 109 -20.18 -2.76 -16.36
CA PHE A 109 -21.28 -3.52 -16.91
C PHE A 109 -20.89 -4.23 -18.20
N ASP A 110 -21.36 -5.46 -18.40
CA ASP A 110 -21.09 -6.27 -19.58
C ASP A 110 -19.59 -6.22 -20.00
N SER A 111 -18.66 -6.35 -19.05
CA SER A 111 -17.27 -5.93 -19.26
C SER A 111 -16.46 -6.89 -20.14
N LYS A 112 -15.71 -6.32 -21.09
CA LYS A 112 -14.62 -7.00 -21.85
C LYS A 112 -13.23 -6.43 -21.53
N GLU A 113 -13.17 -5.57 -20.51
CA GLU A 113 -11.95 -4.88 -20.17
C GLU A 113 -11.00 -5.86 -19.45
N THR A 114 -9.70 -5.62 -19.56
CA THR A 114 -8.69 -6.38 -18.81
C THR A 114 -8.06 -5.56 -17.69
N GLU A 115 -8.55 -4.33 -17.52
CA GLU A 115 -8.04 -3.33 -16.59
C GLU A 115 -9.19 -2.76 -15.74
N TYR A 116 -9.01 -2.74 -14.42
CA TYR A 116 -10.03 -2.29 -13.48
C TYR A 116 -9.43 -1.43 -12.38
N VAL A 117 -10.13 -0.36 -11.99
CA VAL A 117 -9.69 0.59 -10.97
C VAL A 117 -10.83 0.83 -9.98
N PHE A 118 -10.61 0.43 -8.73
CA PHE A 118 -11.57 0.57 -7.64
C PHE A 118 -11.01 1.50 -6.57
N LYS A 119 -11.66 2.65 -6.35
CA LYS A 119 -11.20 3.70 -5.40
C LYS A 119 -12.31 4.50 -4.73
N GLN A 120 -13.53 4.49 -5.27
CA GLN A 120 -14.65 5.27 -4.75
C GLN A 120 -15.10 4.69 -3.42
N ASN A 121 -14.98 5.50 -2.39
CA ASN A 121 -15.33 5.16 -1.01
C ASN A 121 -14.59 3.93 -0.47
N MET A 122 -13.46 3.54 -1.09
CA MET A 122 -12.64 2.45 -0.57
C MET A 122 -11.85 2.94 0.64
N ASP A 123 -12.10 2.28 1.78
CA ASP A 123 -11.38 2.51 3.03
C ASP A 123 -11.42 1.22 3.86
N VAL A 124 -10.71 0.18 3.39
CA VAL A 124 -10.63 -1.09 4.15
C VAL A 124 -9.60 -0.91 5.25
N LYS A 125 -10.10 -0.76 6.49
CA LYS A 125 -9.26 -0.67 7.67
C LYS A 125 -8.84 -2.05 8.15
N VAL A 126 -7.53 -2.24 8.31
CA VAL A 126 -6.92 -3.42 8.92
C VAL A 126 -6.16 -3.02 10.18
N SER A 127 -6.51 -3.64 11.31
CA SER A 127 -5.86 -3.44 12.62
C SER A 127 -5.40 -4.76 13.20
N ASP A 128 -4.55 -4.69 14.24
CA ASP A 128 -4.14 -5.80 15.11
C ASP A 128 -3.21 -6.84 14.48
N PHE A 129 -3.63 -7.49 13.40
CA PHE A 129 -2.85 -8.41 12.61
C PHE A 129 -2.99 -8.03 11.14
N TYR A 130 -1.95 -8.24 10.33
CA TYR A 130 -1.97 -7.96 8.89
C TYR A 130 -2.12 -9.30 8.15
N PRO A 131 -3.35 -9.88 8.11
CA PRO A 131 -3.60 -11.14 7.42
C PRO A 131 -3.49 -10.93 5.91
N GLU A 132 -3.50 -11.99 5.12
CA GLU A 132 -3.62 -11.87 3.66
C GLU A 132 -4.92 -11.13 3.28
N LEU A 133 -4.87 -10.30 2.24
CA LEU A 133 -6.08 -9.79 1.60
C LEU A 133 -6.57 -10.82 0.61
N ARG A 134 -7.86 -11.14 0.63
CA ARG A 134 -8.53 -11.88 -0.44
C ARG A 134 -9.30 -10.89 -1.30
N ILE A 135 -8.83 -10.71 -2.53
CA ILE A 135 -9.43 -9.82 -3.52
C ILE A 135 -10.26 -10.70 -4.45
N THR A 136 -11.52 -10.33 -4.65
CA THR A 136 -12.47 -11.08 -5.48
C THR A 136 -13.11 -10.12 -6.48
N LEU A 137 -13.03 -10.43 -7.77
CA LEU A 137 -13.97 -9.89 -8.75
C LEU A 137 -15.21 -10.77 -8.75
N ALA A 138 -16.37 -10.14 -8.76
CA ALA A 138 -17.65 -10.83 -8.82
C ALA A 138 -18.54 -10.22 -9.90
N ASP A 139 -19.30 -11.10 -10.52
CA ASP A 139 -20.39 -10.79 -11.43
C ASP A 139 -21.69 -10.48 -10.64
N LEU A 140 -22.57 -9.64 -11.19
CA LEU A 140 -23.76 -9.11 -10.50
C LEU A 140 -25.08 -9.31 -11.28
N ASP A 141 -25.10 -10.13 -12.33
CA ASP A 141 -26.30 -10.33 -13.16
C ASP A 141 -27.48 -11.03 -12.44
N VAL A 142 -27.21 -11.67 -11.30
CA VAL A 142 -28.17 -12.35 -10.43
C VAL A 142 -28.34 -11.64 -9.07
N PRO A 143 -29.40 -11.89 -8.28
CA PRO A 143 -29.65 -11.16 -7.01
C PRO A 143 -28.52 -11.29 -5.97
N LYS A 144 -27.48 -12.07 -6.24
CA LYS A 144 -26.29 -12.22 -5.41
C LYS A 144 -25.04 -12.17 -6.27
N PRO A 145 -24.01 -11.42 -5.85
CA PRO A 145 -22.68 -11.49 -6.45
C PRO A 145 -22.14 -12.93 -6.60
N GLU A 146 -21.72 -13.30 -7.81
CA GLU A 146 -21.04 -14.57 -8.08
C GLU A 146 -19.54 -14.33 -8.29
N PRO A 147 -18.65 -14.99 -7.54
CA PRO A 147 -17.21 -14.76 -7.68
C PRO A 147 -16.69 -15.33 -9.00
N VAL A 148 -16.11 -14.47 -9.84
CA VAL A 148 -15.55 -14.85 -11.15
C VAL A 148 -14.02 -14.95 -11.13
N TYR A 149 -13.38 -14.14 -10.30
CA TYR A 149 -11.93 -14.17 -10.11
C TYR A 149 -11.55 -13.94 -8.65
N SER A 150 -10.50 -14.60 -8.15
CA SER A 150 -10.01 -14.34 -6.80
C SER A 150 -8.53 -14.65 -6.65
N PHE A 151 -7.84 -13.81 -5.88
CA PHE A 151 -6.45 -14.01 -5.52
C PHE A 151 -6.16 -13.47 -4.12
N ASN A 152 -5.05 -13.92 -3.54
CA ASN A 152 -4.59 -13.48 -2.22
C ASN A 152 -3.36 -12.58 -2.33
N VAL A 153 -3.32 -11.54 -1.50
CA VAL A 153 -2.17 -10.65 -1.36
C VAL A 153 -1.66 -10.71 0.07
N ALA A 154 -0.46 -11.27 0.23
CA ALA A 154 0.26 -11.31 1.49
C ALA A 154 1.35 -10.22 1.52
N GLY A 155 1.87 -9.91 2.72
CA GLY A 155 3.09 -9.11 2.85
C GLY A 155 2.95 -7.63 2.48
N TYR A 156 1.74 -7.09 2.40
CA TYR A 156 1.50 -5.65 2.16
C TYR A 156 1.98 -4.75 3.32
N TYR A 157 2.43 -5.35 4.42
CA TYR A 157 3.14 -4.68 5.48
C TYR A 157 4.21 -5.60 6.07
N THR A 158 5.38 -5.04 6.36
CA THR A 158 6.43 -5.72 7.14
C THR A 158 7.02 -4.78 8.19
N PRO A 159 7.50 -5.29 9.34
CA PRO A 159 8.10 -4.46 10.39
C PRO A 159 9.45 -3.79 10.02
N VAL A 160 9.97 -4.03 8.82
CA VAL A 160 11.30 -3.55 8.39
C VAL A 160 11.29 -2.93 6.99
N GLY A 161 10.11 -2.82 6.36
CA GLY A 161 9.95 -2.38 4.96
C GLY A 161 9.54 -0.92 4.80
N GLY A 162 9.51 -0.14 5.89
CA GLY A 162 8.95 1.20 5.89
C GLY A 162 7.42 1.20 5.73
N PHE A 163 6.89 2.33 5.27
CA PHE A 163 5.45 2.58 5.12
C PHE A 163 5.13 2.92 3.65
N PRO A 164 5.19 1.95 2.73
CA PRO A 164 4.93 2.21 1.32
C PRO A 164 3.47 2.66 1.12
N GLU A 165 3.28 3.75 0.40
CA GLU A 165 1.94 4.26 0.01
C GLU A 165 1.27 3.40 -1.07
N MET A 166 2.04 2.54 -1.74
CA MET A 166 1.58 1.60 -2.76
C MET A 166 2.38 0.31 -2.67
N ILE A 167 1.70 -0.82 -2.81
CA ILE A 167 2.34 -2.09 -3.13
C ILE A 167 1.89 -2.55 -4.51
N GLU A 168 2.76 -3.29 -5.19
CA GLU A 168 2.50 -3.85 -6.51
C GLU A 168 2.95 -5.31 -6.57
N GLY A 169 2.36 -6.06 -7.48
CA GLY A 169 2.73 -7.45 -7.69
C GLY A 169 1.99 -8.08 -8.84
N THR A 170 2.20 -9.37 -9.01
CA THR A 170 1.54 -10.19 -10.01
C THR A 170 1.13 -11.50 -9.35
N ASP A 171 -0.09 -11.92 -9.59
CA ASP A 171 -0.57 -13.19 -9.06
C ASP A 171 -0.12 -14.38 -9.94
N PRO A 172 -0.38 -15.64 -9.51
CA PRO A 172 0.05 -16.81 -10.28
C PRO A 172 -0.53 -16.93 -11.69
N ASN A 173 -1.62 -16.22 -12.00
CA ASN A 173 -2.25 -16.25 -13.32
C ASN A 173 -1.79 -15.08 -14.22
N GLY A 174 -0.90 -14.22 -13.73
CA GLY A 174 -0.36 -13.10 -14.49
C GLY A 174 -1.13 -11.78 -14.34
N VAL A 175 -2.13 -11.72 -13.46
CA VAL A 175 -2.85 -10.47 -13.17
C VAL A 175 -1.95 -9.57 -12.35
N ALA A 176 -1.64 -8.40 -12.88
CA ALA A 176 -0.89 -7.39 -12.17
C ALA A 176 -1.84 -6.58 -11.27
N PHE A 177 -1.38 -6.24 -10.07
CA PHE A 177 -2.15 -5.45 -9.13
C PHE A 177 -1.32 -4.30 -8.56
N LYS A 178 -2.00 -3.20 -8.24
CA LYS A 178 -1.50 -2.10 -7.40
C LYS A 178 -2.49 -1.84 -6.28
N ILE A 179 -2.02 -1.75 -5.04
CA ILE A 179 -2.85 -1.47 -3.87
C ILE A 179 -2.30 -0.25 -3.17
N SER A 180 -3.12 0.80 -3.06
CA SER A 180 -2.76 2.02 -2.33
C SER A 180 -3.04 1.85 -0.85
N LEU A 181 -2.10 2.30 -0.03
CA LEU A 181 -2.10 2.16 1.43
C LEU A 181 -1.98 3.53 2.10
N ARG A 182 -2.66 3.70 3.23
CA ARG A 182 -2.49 4.83 4.16
C ARG A 182 -2.32 4.27 5.57
N TYR A 183 -1.46 4.88 6.37
CA TYR A 183 -1.12 4.42 7.71
C TYR A 183 -1.62 5.38 8.78
N ASP A 184 -2.16 4.81 9.86
CA ASP A 184 -2.42 5.55 11.11
C ASP A 184 -1.30 5.21 12.10
N HIS A 185 -0.55 6.20 12.60
CA HIS A 185 0.52 6.02 13.59
C HIS A 185 0.11 6.48 15.00
#